data_AF-A0A1X7SPG3-F1
#
_entry.id   AF-A0A1X7SPG3-F1
#
_cell.length_a   1.000
_cell.length_b   1.000
_cell.length_c   1.000
_cell.angle_alpha   90.00
_cell.angle_beta   90.00
_cell.angle_gamma   90.00
#
_symmetry.space_group_name_H-M   'P 1'
#
loop_
_entity.id
_entity.type
_entity.pdbx_description
1 polymer ?
#
loop_
_entity_poly.entity_id
_entity_poly.type
_entity_poly.pdbx_seq_one_letter_code
_entity_poly.pdbx_strand_id
1 'polypeptide(L)'
;LPPLNPIPPLPYSNCGEVFKGTISFNWVFAHNIDCQWILVVPSGMETSLTILVSLENSGGGLCTKDYVRIHSNGAWGNKYCSDSRIEEKFRDTVVMIKYHTDHFNTFSYEVFTGISITTITGDINECSEGIDGCSHTCTNTFGSFFCSCPEWMYLSCDRKTCIDINECASDNGGCKYSCTNIAGSHTCTCPSDDDDDDCCSDGYTLNSHGTNCIPVDVNECLNTSLSQCSQFCVNELNSYHCLCKRGFKLSSDGKNCSDVNECLEFIRPEHHCATCVNFDGDFLCLCADGYTYGPDLHTCVGNF
;
A
#
# COMPACT_ATOMS: atom_id res chain seq x y z
N LEU A 1 -51.91 45.87 -4.17
CA LEU A 1 -51.87 44.43 -3.84
C LEU A 1 -50.50 43.93 -4.24
N PRO A 2 -49.73 43.31 -3.32
CA PRO A 2 -48.31 43.08 -3.51
C PRO A 2 -48.05 41.89 -4.45
N PRO A 3 -46.92 41.90 -5.19
CA PRO A 3 -46.40 40.68 -5.79
C PRO A 3 -45.95 39.74 -4.66
N LEU A 4 -46.40 38.49 -4.75
CA LEU A 4 -46.00 37.41 -3.85
C LEU A 4 -44.48 37.21 -3.96
N ASN A 5 -43.79 37.37 -2.82
CA ASN A 5 -42.38 36.99 -2.68
C ASN A 5 -42.19 35.52 -3.09
N PRO A 6 -41.06 35.17 -3.73
CA PRO A 6 -40.67 33.78 -3.86
C PRO A 6 -40.48 33.18 -2.46
N ILE A 7 -41.19 32.08 -2.22
CA ILE A 7 -41.02 31.22 -1.05
C ILE A 7 -39.57 30.70 -1.09
N PRO A 8 -38.73 30.91 -0.05
CA PRO A 8 -37.41 30.30 0.00
C PRO A 8 -37.55 28.78 0.15
N PRO A 9 -36.67 27.97 -0.45
CA PRO A 9 -36.70 26.53 -0.26
C PRO A 9 -36.20 26.22 1.16
N LEU A 10 -37.05 25.61 1.97
CA LEU A 10 -36.65 24.67 3.02
C LEU A 10 -37.66 23.52 2.93
N PRO A 11 -37.36 22.25 3.30
CA PRO A 11 -36.24 21.76 4.13
C PRO A 11 -35.63 20.42 3.63
N TYR A 12 -34.76 19.78 4.45
CA TYR A 12 -34.18 18.42 4.34
C TYR A 12 -32.89 18.25 3.52
N SER A 13 -31.86 17.67 4.15
CA SER A 13 -31.13 16.45 3.70
C SER A 13 -29.60 16.44 3.92
N ASN A 14 -29.13 16.25 5.15
CA ASN A 14 -27.74 15.76 5.37
C ASN A 14 -27.64 14.55 6.33
N CYS A 15 -28.77 13.94 6.71
CA CYS A 15 -28.75 12.68 7.46
C CYS A 15 -28.68 11.52 6.46
N GLY A 16 -27.69 10.63 6.62
CA GLY A 16 -27.42 9.52 5.69
C GLY A 16 -26.32 9.74 4.66
N GLU A 17 -25.51 10.80 4.77
CA GLU A 17 -24.38 11.05 3.87
C GLU A 17 -23.15 10.18 4.23
N VAL A 18 -22.42 9.72 3.21
CA VAL A 18 -21.15 8.98 3.34
C VAL A 18 -19.99 9.96 3.16
N PHE A 19 -19.10 10.01 4.15
CA PHE A 19 -18.06 11.04 4.20
C PHE A 19 -16.64 10.47 4.06
N LYS A 20 -15.77 11.25 3.41
CA LYS A 20 -14.33 11.00 3.27
C LYS A 20 -13.55 12.25 3.72
N GLY A 21 -13.00 12.26 4.94
CA GLY A 21 -12.13 13.34 5.44
C GLY A 21 -12.70 14.15 6.62
N THR A 22 -12.14 15.33 6.85
CA THR A 22 -12.50 16.23 7.97
C THR A 22 -13.77 17.01 7.67
N ILE A 23 -14.75 16.94 8.59
CA ILE A 23 -16.00 17.68 8.51
C ILE A 23 -16.21 18.44 9.82
N SER A 24 -16.69 19.67 9.73
CA SER A 24 -17.23 20.43 10.85
C SER A 24 -18.63 20.91 10.46
N PHE A 25 -19.64 20.58 11.26
CA PHE A 25 -21.00 21.08 11.03
C PHE A 25 -21.25 22.30 11.91
N ASN A 26 -21.74 23.40 11.35
CA ASN A 26 -22.18 24.56 12.13
C ASN A 26 -23.64 24.88 11.79
N TRP A 27 -24.55 23.92 12.02
CA TRP A 27 -25.95 23.96 11.54
C TRP A 27 -26.96 23.68 12.65
N VAL A 28 -28.14 24.28 12.53
CA VAL A 28 -29.31 24.05 13.39
C VAL A 28 -30.19 22.95 12.77
N PHE A 29 -30.40 21.84 13.48
CA PHE A 29 -31.19 20.69 13.01
C PHE A 29 -32.68 20.79 13.40
N ALA A 30 -33.57 20.17 12.62
CA ALA A 30 -35.00 20.10 12.89
C ALA A 30 -35.38 18.92 13.83
N HIS A 31 -36.52 19.05 14.49
CA HIS A 31 -37.01 18.26 15.63
C HIS A 31 -37.12 16.73 15.43
N ASN A 32 -36.80 15.96 16.49
CA ASN A 32 -37.15 14.53 16.66
C ASN A 32 -36.69 13.60 15.51
N ILE A 33 -35.43 13.72 15.09
CA ILE A 33 -34.83 12.93 14.01
C ILE A 33 -33.68 12.09 14.57
N ASP A 34 -33.69 10.79 14.25
CA ASP A 34 -32.50 9.95 14.34
C ASP A 34 -31.59 10.26 13.16
N CYS A 35 -30.48 10.96 13.38
CA CYS A 35 -29.48 11.18 12.34
C CYS A 35 -28.35 10.16 12.46
N GLN A 36 -28.03 9.55 11.32
CA GLN A 36 -26.98 8.55 11.21
C GLN A 36 -25.98 8.97 10.14
N TRP A 37 -24.72 8.79 10.45
CA TRP A 37 -23.60 9.01 9.53
C TRP A 37 -22.76 7.75 9.43
N ILE A 38 -22.28 7.46 8.23
CA ILE A 38 -21.39 6.35 7.94
C ILE A 38 -20.04 6.92 7.55
N LEU A 39 -19.03 6.65 8.37
CA LEU A 39 -17.65 6.93 8.05
C LEU A 39 -17.04 5.68 7.41
N VAL A 40 -16.51 5.84 6.20
CA VAL A 40 -15.76 4.77 5.51
C VAL A 40 -14.29 5.12 5.53
N VAL A 41 -13.52 4.31 6.24
CA VAL A 41 -12.08 4.44 6.41
C VAL A 41 -11.40 3.37 5.55
N PRO A 42 -10.32 3.71 4.82
CA PRO A 42 -9.47 2.70 4.18
C PRO A 42 -9.01 1.65 5.20
N SER A 43 -8.88 0.39 4.79
CA SER A 43 -8.26 -0.65 5.63
C SER A 43 -6.85 -0.24 6.04
N GLY A 44 -6.37 -0.75 7.18
CA GLY A 44 -4.99 -0.51 7.65
C GLY A 44 -4.75 0.88 8.28
N MET A 45 -5.80 1.70 8.43
CA MET A 45 -5.68 3.05 8.99
C MET A 45 -6.32 3.12 10.39
N GLU A 46 -5.65 3.80 11.33
CA GLU A 46 -6.27 4.16 12.59
C GLU A 46 -7.04 5.48 12.42
N THR A 47 -8.30 5.48 12.88
CA THR A 47 -9.11 6.69 12.87
C THR A 47 -9.32 7.18 14.28
N SER A 48 -8.99 8.45 14.50
CA SER A 48 -9.35 9.20 15.69
C SER A 48 -10.59 10.04 15.39
N LEU A 49 -11.61 9.89 16.21
CA LEU A 49 -12.85 10.65 16.12
C LEU A 49 -12.94 11.60 17.31
N THR A 50 -13.08 12.90 17.04
CA THR A 50 -13.28 13.92 18.06
C THR A 50 -14.68 14.54 17.91
N ILE A 51 -15.65 14.07 18.68
CA ILE A 51 -16.98 14.67 18.64
C ILE A 51 -17.05 15.78 19.70
N LEU A 52 -17.36 17.00 19.28
CA LEU A 52 -17.73 18.08 20.18
C LEU A 52 -19.24 18.10 20.26
N VAL A 53 -19.78 17.71 21.42
CA VAL A 53 -21.22 17.72 21.62
C VAL A 53 -21.59 18.78 22.63
N SER A 54 -22.59 19.59 22.29
CA SER A 54 -23.30 20.41 23.26
C SER A 54 -24.76 19.97 23.28
N LEU A 55 -25.19 19.35 24.39
CA LEU A 55 -26.47 18.65 24.54
C LEU A 55 -27.19 19.08 25.81
N GLU A 56 -28.52 19.02 25.78
CA GLU A 56 -29.36 19.32 26.93
C GLU A 56 -29.14 18.28 28.03
N ASN A 57 -28.59 18.72 29.16
CA ASN A 57 -28.37 17.85 30.31
C ASN A 57 -29.72 17.48 30.94
N SER A 58 -30.21 16.34 30.50
CA SER A 58 -31.47 15.77 30.93
C SER A 58 -31.27 15.12 32.29
N GLY A 59 -31.41 15.92 33.35
CA GLY A 59 -31.22 15.50 34.74
C GLY A 59 -31.75 14.08 35.00
N GLY A 60 -30.84 13.17 35.36
CA GLY A 60 -31.15 11.75 35.59
C GLY A 60 -30.05 10.75 35.20
N GLY A 61 -28.99 11.17 34.50
CA GLY A 61 -27.78 10.36 34.27
C GLY A 61 -27.94 9.16 33.31
N LEU A 62 -29.11 8.99 32.69
CA LEU A 62 -29.42 7.82 31.85
C LEU A 62 -29.39 8.08 30.33
N CYS A 63 -28.99 9.28 29.89
CA CYS A 63 -28.87 9.63 28.46
C CYS A 63 -30.10 9.18 27.63
N THR A 64 -31.30 9.50 28.10
CA THR A 64 -32.56 9.00 27.51
C THR A 64 -33.15 9.93 26.46
N LYS A 65 -32.73 11.19 26.48
CA LYS A 65 -33.29 12.30 25.70
C LYS A 65 -32.36 12.66 24.54
N ASP A 66 -31.34 13.47 24.79
CA ASP A 66 -30.30 13.78 23.82
C ASP A 66 -29.07 12.89 24.04
N TYR A 67 -28.59 12.21 23.00
CA TYR A 67 -27.34 11.47 23.06
C TYR A 67 -26.72 11.19 21.69
N VAL A 68 -25.39 10.98 21.70
CA VAL A 68 -24.63 10.39 20.61
C VAL A 68 -24.21 8.96 20.98
N ARG A 69 -24.16 8.06 20.00
CA ARG A 69 -23.53 6.73 20.13
C ARG A 69 -22.70 6.43 18.89
N ILE A 70 -21.62 5.70 19.08
CA ILE A 70 -20.73 5.25 18.01
C ILE A 70 -20.88 3.74 17.89
N HIS A 71 -20.99 3.23 16.67
CA HIS A 71 -20.99 1.80 16.36
C HIS A 71 -19.70 1.46 15.62
N SER A 72 -18.90 0.60 16.23
CA SER A 72 -17.63 0.08 15.73
C SER A 72 -17.52 -1.39 16.14
N ASN A 73 -16.75 -2.21 15.41
CA ASN A 73 -16.59 -3.64 15.63
C ASN A 73 -17.92 -4.43 15.75
N GLY A 74 -18.97 -4.01 15.02
CA GLY A 74 -20.26 -4.69 15.02
C GLY A 74 -21.14 -4.48 16.26
N ALA A 75 -20.77 -3.58 17.19
CA ALA A 75 -21.56 -3.27 18.38
C ALA A 75 -21.73 -1.75 18.60
N TRP A 76 -22.83 -1.36 19.25
CA TRP A 76 -23.04 0.03 19.68
C TRP A 76 -22.29 0.28 21.00
N GLY A 77 -21.43 1.29 21.01
CA GLY A 77 -20.73 1.78 22.19
C GLY A 77 -21.63 2.56 23.14
N ASN A 78 -20.99 3.25 24.09
CA ASN A 78 -21.66 4.01 25.14
C ASN A 78 -22.52 5.16 24.58
N LYS A 79 -23.50 5.61 25.38
CA LYS A 79 -24.24 6.84 25.10
C LYS A 79 -23.52 8.03 25.72
N TYR A 80 -23.35 9.10 24.95
CA TYR A 80 -22.76 10.34 25.41
C TYR A 80 -23.83 11.44 25.37
N CYS A 81 -24.12 12.09 26.50
CA CYS A 81 -25.27 13.00 26.67
C CYS A 81 -24.98 14.30 27.45
N SER A 82 -23.72 14.73 27.52
CA SER A 82 -23.30 15.97 28.20
C SER A 82 -22.38 16.80 27.30
N ASP A 83 -22.19 18.08 27.62
CA ASP A 83 -21.11 18.91 27.05
C ASP A 83 -19.78 18.18 27.22
N SER A 84 -19.28 17.58 26.15
CA SER A 84 -18.17 16.63 26.24
C SER A 84 -17.44 16.55 24.91
N ARG A 85 -16.11 16.52 25.01
CA ARG A 85 -15.22 16.14 23.92
C ARG A 85 -15.09 14.62 23.97
N ILE A 86 -15.68 13.94 23.00
CA ILE A 86 -15.59 12.48 22.85
C ILE A 86 -14.38 12.19 21.96
N GLU A 87 -13.39 11.48 22.50
CA GLU A 87 -12.23 11.02 21.73
C GLU A 87 -12.24 9.50 21.70
N GLU A 88 -12.51 8.95 20.53
CA GLU A 88 -12.57 7.50 20.32
C GLU A 88 -11.63 7.13 19.18
N LYS A 89 -10.95 6.00 19.34
CA LYS A 89 -10.09 5.41 18.31
C LYS A 89 -10.70 4.11 17.84
N PHE A 90 -10.72 3.92 16.53
CA PHE A 90 -11.22 2.68 15.94
C PHE A 90 -10.34 2.22 14.78
N ARG A 91 -10.34 0.90 14.60
CA ARG A 91 -9.62 0.17 13.56
C ARG A 91 -10.56 -0.35 12.46
N ASP A 92 -11.86 -0.10 12.60
CA ASP A 92 -12.87 -0.52 11.63
C ASP A 92 -12.86 0.33 10.37
N THR A 93 -13.11 -0.31 9.24
CA THR A 93 -13.29 0.35 7.94
C THR A 93 -14.63 1.05 7.82
N VAL A 94 -15.60 0.70 8.67
CA VAL A 94 -16.94 1.30 8.70
C VAL A 94 -17.31 1.62 10.14
N VAL A 95 -17.54 2.91 10.40
CA VAL A 95 -18.03 3.38 11.70
C VAL A 95 -19.33 4.15 11.49
N MET A 96 -20.35 3.79 12.27
CA MET A 96 -21.63 4.50 12.24
C MET A 96 -21.76 5.39 13.47
N ILE A 97 -22.16 6.64 13.26
CA ILE A 97 -22.43 7.58 14.35
C ILE A 97 -23.93 7.84 14.35
N LYS A 98 -24.59 7.61 15.48
CA LYS A 98 -26.01 7.92 15.68
C LYS A 98 -26.16 9.08 16.65
N TYR A 99 -26.87 10.11 16.23
CA TYR A 99 -27.38 11.16 17.08
C TYR A 99 -28.88 11.00 17.27
N HIS A 100 -29.34 11.11 18.52
CA HIS A 100 -30.73 11.06 18.91
C HIS A 100 -31.05 12.30 19.73
N THR A 101 -32.19 12.93 19.45
CA THR A 101 -32.68 14.10 20.19
C THR A 101 -34.19 14.05 20.39
N ASP A 102 -34.66 14.47 21.56
CA ASP A 102 -36.08 14.49 21.91
C ASP A 102 -36.70 15.90 21.98
N HIS A 103 -35.92 16.93 21.64
CA HIS A 103 -36.17 18.34 21.98
C HIS A 103 -37.65 18.76 21.92
N PHE A 104 -38.19 19.12 23.09
CA PHE A 104 -39.50 19.73 23.28
C PHE A 104 -39.34 21.25 23.47
N ASN A 105 -39.84 22.00 22.51
CA ASN A 105 -40.01 23.45 22.45
C ASN A 105 -40.11 24.16 23.81
N THR A 106 -39.08 24.90 24.25
CA THR A 106 -39.20 26.21 24.91
C THR A 106 -37.83 26.85 25.16
N PHE A 107 -37.43 27.78 24.29
CA PHE A 107 -36.47 28.86 24.58
C PHE A 107 -35.01 28.51 24.99
N SER A 108 -34.44 27.40 24.56
CA SER A 108 -32.99 27.19 24.61
C SER A 108 -32.41 26.93 23.20
N TYR A 109 -31.39 27.70 22.88
CA TYR A 109 -30.58 27.69 21.66
C TYR A 109 -29.49 26.62 21.78
N GLU A 110 -29.85 25.42 22.22
CA GLU A 110 -28.92 24.29 22.33
C GLU A 110 -28.75 23.67 20.95
N VAL A 111 -27.81 24.27 20.21
CA VAL A 111 -27.46 23.89 18.86
C VAL A 111 -26.36 22.84 18.96
N PHE A 112 -26.57 21.68 18.34
CA PHE A 112 -25.48 20.75 18.07
C PHE A 112 -24.41 21.47 17.23
N THR A 113 -23.27 21.80 17.85
CA THR A 113 -22.20 22.63 17.25
C THR A 113 -21.20 21.85 16.39
N GLY A 114 -21.46 20.56 16.14
CA GLY A 114 -20.85 19.79 15.05
C GLY A 114 -19.98 18.60 15.47
N ILE A 115 -20.00 17.55 14.64
CA ILE A 115 -19.00 16.47 14.66
C ILE A 115 -17.73 17.00 13.99
N SER A 116 -16.56 16.85 14.61
CA SER A 116 -15.26 17.13 14.01
C SER A 116 -14.44 15.86 13.81
N ILE A 117 -14.42 15.30 12.60
CA ILE A 117 -13.64 14.08 12.34
C ILE A 117 -12.21 14.47 11.97
N THR A 118 -11.24 14.30 12.86
CA THR A 118 -9.83 14.50 12.50
C THR A 118 -9.30 13.21 11.88
N THR A 119 -9.27 13.12 10.54
CA THR A 119 -8.93 11.84 9.89
C THR A 119 -7.42 11.58 9.89
N ILE A 120 -7.06 10.33 10.25
CA ILE A 120 -5.74 9.67 10.20
C ILE A 120 -4.81 9.94 11.39
N THR A 121 -4.75 8.99 12.33
CA THR A 121 -3.65 8.87 13.29
C THR A 121 -2.68 7.80 12.82
N GLY A 122 -1.97 8.09 11.74
CA GLY A 122 -0.91 7.21 11.24
C GLY A 122 -1.41 5.88 10.70
N ASP A 123 -0.45 5.17 10.13
CA ASP A 123 -0.58 3.83 9.62
C ASP A 123 -0.59 2.80 10.75
N ILE A 124 -1.44 1.78 10.67
CA ILE A 124 -1.39 0.65 11.60
C ILE A 124 -0.32 -0.28 11.08
N ASN A 125 0.77 -0.45 11.82
CA ASN A 125 1.78 -1.44 11.45
C ASN A 125 1.29 -2.85 11.78
N GLU A 126 0.61 -3.51 10.85
CA GLU A 126 0.00 -4.82 11.09
C GLU A 126 1.03 -5.89 11.48
N CYS A 127 2.26 -5.75 10.98
CA CYS A 127 3.37 -6.64 11.29
C CYS A 127 3.84 -6.51 12.75
N SER A 128 3.83 -5.30 13.31
CA SER A 128 4.26 -5.05 14.70
C SER A 128 3.16 -5.42 15.70
N GLU A 129 1.90 -5.29 15.27
CA GLU A 129 0.72 -5.65 16.07
C GLU A 129 0.42 -7.16 16.01
N GLY A 130 1.04 -7.91 15.09
CA GLY A 130 0.83 -9.35 14.92
C GLY A 130 -0.56 -9.71 14.40
N ILE A 131 -1.18 -8.81 13.63
CA ILE A 131 -2.52 -8.97 13.05
C ILE A 131 -2.49 -9.15 11.53
N ASP A 132 -1.31 -9.20 10.94
CA ASP A 132 -1.07 -9.37 9.51
C ASP A 132 -1.58 -10.74 9.01
N GLY A 133 -1.39 -11.78 9.81
CA GLY A 133 -1.76 -13.15 9.44
C GLY A 133 -0.91 -13.70 8.29
N CYS A 134 0.26 -13.13 8.04
CA CYS A 134 1.27 -13.71 7.16
C CYS A 134 1.82 -14.98 7.80
N SER A 135 1.99 -16.02 6.99
CA SER A 135 2.66 -17.24 7.44
C SER A 135 4.17 -17.06 7.67
N HIS A 136 4.78 -16.09 6.99
CA HIS A 136 6.22 -15.83 7.03
C HIS A 136 6.52 -14.34 7.21
N THR A 137 7.05 -13.66 6.20
CA THR A 137 7.54 -12.29 6.33
C THR A 137 6.40 -11.31 6.08
N CYS A 138 6.16 -10.41 7.02
CA CYS A 138 5.26 -9.27 6.85
C CYS A 138 6.06 -8.00 6.56
N THR A 139 5.65 -7.24 5.55
CA THR A 139 6.17 -5.90 5.27
C THR A 139 5.05 -4.89 5.36
N ASN A 140 5.20 -3.95 6.29
CA ASN A 140 4.23 -2.89 6.51
C ASN A 140 4.35 -1.81 5.43
N THR A 141 3.22 -1.29 4.98
CA THR A 141 3.11 -0.20 4.00
C THR A 141 2.09 0.81 4.48
N PHE A 142 2.12 2.04 3.97
CA PHE A 142 1.13 3.03 4.42
C PHE A 142 -0.29 2.63 3.99
N GLY A 143 -1.15 2.31 4.96
CA GLY A 143 -2.54 1.89 4.79
C GLY A 143 -2.74 0.41 4.43
N SER A 144 -1.70 -0.44 4.55
CA SER A 144 -1.80 -1.89 4.31
C SER A 144 -0.49 -2.59 4.72
N PHE A 145 -0.45 -3.90 4.54
CA PHE A 145 0.79 -4.67 4.53
C PHE A 145 0.79 -5.62 3.33
N PHE A 146 1.93 -6.25 3.07
CA PHE A 146 2.00 -7.42 2.22
C PHE A 146 2.85 -8.52 2.85
N CYS A 147 2.52 -9.76 2.54
CA CYS A 147 3.29 -10.92 2.95
C CYS A 147 4.26 -11.32 1.85
N SER A 148 5.45 -11.77 2.23
CA SER A 148 6.43 -12.37 1.33
C SER A 148 6.90 -13.72 1.86
N CYS A 149 7.30 -14.58 0.94
CA CYS A 149 7.78 -15.92 1.23
C CYS A 149 9.29 -16.01 1.07
N PRO A 150 9.96 -16.91 1.81
CA PRO A 150 11.33 -17.31 1.50
C PRO A 150 11.44 -17.86 0.07
N GLU A 151 12.65 -17.87 -0.49
CA GLU A 151 12.91 -18.25 -1.89
C GLU A 151 12.44 -19.66 -2.26
N TRP A 152 12.45 -20.59 -1.29
CA TRP A 152 12.00 -21.98 -1.45
C TRP A 152 10.48 -22.17 -1.31
N MET A 153 9.71 -21.09 -1.21
CA MET A 153 8.25 -21.14 -1.10
C MET A 153 7.61 -20.10 -2.01
N TYR A 154 6.38 -20.35 -2.47
CA TYR A 154 5.60 -19.36 -3.20
C TYR A 154 4.42 -18.87 -2.38
N LEU A 155 4.04 -17.61 -2.60
CA LEU A 155 2.88 -17.01 -1.95
C LEU A 155 1.60 -17.53 -2.59
N SER A 156 0.73 -18.12 -1.78
CA SER A 156 -0.59 -18.62 -2.18
C SER A 156 -1.52 -17.50 -2.67
N CYS A 157 -2.62 -17.88 -3.32
CA CYS A 157 -3.63 -16.94 -3.82
C CYS A 157 -4.31 -16.10 -2.72
N ASP A 158 -4.25 -16.55 -1.46
CA ASP A 158 -4.73 -15.75 -0.31
C ASP A 158 -3.80 -14.58 0.04
N ARG A 159 -2.62 -14.50 -0.58
CA ARG A 159 -1.55 -13.51 -0.35
C ARG A 159 -1.01 -13.48 1.07
N LYS A 160 -1.16 -14.59 1.82
CA LYS A 160 -0.73 -14.71 3.23
C LYS A 160 0.01 -16.00 3.52
N THR A 161 -0.41 -17.10 2.91
CA THR A 161 0.14 -18.43 3.16
C THR A 161 1.25 -18.74 2.17
N CYS A 162 2.43 -19.09 2.67
CA CYS A 162 3.51 -19.61 1.86
C CYS A 162 3.37 -21.11 1.71
N ILE A 163 3.44 -21.58 0.48
CA ILE A 163 3.36 -22.99 0.14
C ILE A 163 4.74 -23.40 -0.39
N ASP A 164 5.19 -24.55 0.10
CA ASP A 164 6.42 -25.19 -0.32
C ASP A 164 6.47 -25.37 -1.84
N ILE A 165 7.59 -25.00 -2.46
CA ILE A 165 7.81 -25.25 -3.89
C ILE A 165 8.08 -26.74 -4.04
N ASN A 166 7.32 -27.41 -4.91
CA ASN A 166 7.60 -28.80 -5.25
C ASN A 166 8.62 -28.85 -6.39
N GLU A 167 9.90 -28.95 -6.07
CA GLU A 167 10.95 -28.99 -7.11
C GLU A 167 10.84 -30.25 -7.98
N CYS A 168 10.34 -31.36 -7.43
CA CYS A 168 10.12 -32.59 -8.20
C CYS A 168 9.07 -32.44 -9.31
N ALA A 169 8.19 -31.44 -9.22
CA ALA A 169 7.17 -31.19 -10.25
C ALA A 169 7.77 -30.64 -11.55
N SER A 170 8.99 -30.08 -11.51
CA SER A 170 9.68 -29.53 -12.66
C SER A 170 10.99 -30.28 -12.88
N ASP A 171 11.15 -30.89 -14.05
CA ASP A 171 12.34 -31.66 -14.45
C ASP A 171 12.82 -32.67 -13.37
N ASN A 172 11.88 -33.25 -12.62
CA ASN A 172 12.15 -34.17 -11.52
C ASN A 172 13.16 -33.62 -10.49
N GLY A 173 13.18 -32.30 -10.25
CA GLY A 173 14.15 -31.64 -9.36
C GLY A 173 15.60 -31.76 -9.84
N GLY A 174 15.85 -32.03 -11.12
CA GLY A 174 17.19 -32.33 -11.64
C GLY A 174 17.73 -33.69 -11.22
N CYS A 175 16.94 -34.52 -10.53
CA CYS A 175 17.32 -35.88 -10.17
C CYS A 175 17.28 -36.79 -11.39
N LYS A 176 18.33 -37.60 -11.59
CA LYS A 176 18.39 -38.60 -12.66
C LYS A 176 17.39 -39.76 -12.46
N TYR A 177 17.12 -40.11 -11.20
CA TYR A 177 16.25 -41.23 -10.83
C TYR A 177 15.00 -40.76 -10.08
N SER A 178 14.96 -40.88 -8.75
CA SER A 178 13.76 -40.60 -7.97
C SER A 178 13.92 -39.35 -7.11
N CYS A 179 12.97 -38.42 -7.27
CA CYS A 179 12.87 -37.19 -6.49
C CYS A 179 11.78 -37.30 -5.42
N THR A 180 12.08 -36.85 -4.21
CA THR A 180 11.10 -36.70 -3.12
C THR A 180 11.06 -35.25 -2.65
N ASN A 181 9.89 -34.63 -2.74
CA ASN A 181 9.68 -33.27 -2.24
C ASN A 181 9.65 -33.26 -0.71
N ILE A 182 10.38 -32.34 -0.09
CA ILE A 182 10.42 -32.16 1.37
C ILE A 182 10.24 -30.67 1.71
N ALA A 183 9.83 -30.35 2.94
CA ALA A 183 9.65 -28.93 3.28
C ALA A 183 10.98 -28.15 3.15
N GLY A 184 10.98 -27.15 2.26
CA GLY A 184 12.09 -26.27 1.94
C GLY A 184 13.12 -26.84 0.96
N SER A 185 12.92 -28.04 0.41
CA SER A 185 13.82 -28.63 -0.58
C SER A 185 13.27 -29.90 -1.24
N HIS A 186 14.13 -30.67 -1.89
CA HIS A 186 13.85 -32.02 -2.34
C HIS A 186 15.04 -32.94 -2.02
N THR A 187 14.88 -34.24 -2.22
CA THR A 187 15.97 -35.22 -2.18
C THR A 187 15.98 -36.11 -3.41
N CYS A 188 17.18 -36.37 -3.93
CA CYS A 188 17.41 -37.33 -5.01
C CYS A 188 17.86 -38.67 -4.43
N THR A 189 17.27 -39.76 -4.90
CA THR A 189 17.59 -41.13 -4.47
C THR A 189 18.14 -41.92 -5.65
N CYS A 190 19.34 -42.47 -5.47
CA CYS A 190 20.08 -43.19 -6.50
C CYS A 190 20.22 -44.69 -6.20
N PRO A 191 20.18 -45.56 -7.24
CA PRO A 191 20.53 -46.97 -7.09
C PRO A 191 21.97 -47.10 -6.56
N SER A 192 22.18 -47.97 -5.57
CA SER A 192 23.48 -48.21 -4.91
C SER A 192 24.51 -48.92 -5.79
N ASP A 193 24.12 -49.31 -7.01
CA ASP A 193 24.86 -50.26 -7.84
C ASP A 193 25.41 -49.61 -9.12
N ASP A 194 25.13 -48.33 -9.35
CA ASP A 194 25.72 -47.57 -10.44
C ASP A 194 27.05 -46.96 -9.95
N ASP A 195 28.17 -47.38 -10.56
CA ASP A 195 29.51 -46.78 -10.39
C ASP A 195 29.58 -45.32 -10.90
N ASP A 196 28.44 -44.74 -11.26
CA ASP A 196 28.26 -43.37 -11.71
C ASP A 196 27.89 -42.54 -10.46
N ASP A 197 28.90 -41.91 -9.86
CA ASP A 197 28.80 -41.06 -8.64
C ASP A 197 27.89 -39.83 -8.84
N ASP A 198 27.24 -39.72 -10.01
CA ASP A 198 26.37 -38.63 -10.40
C ASP A 198 24.88 -39.02 -10.31
N CYS A 199 24.24 -38.52 -9.26
CA CYS A 199 22.81 -38.69 -9.00
C CYS A 199 21.93 -37.70 -9.78
N CYS A 200 22.55 -36.83 -10.57
CA CYS A 200 21.91 -35.70 -11.23
C CYS A 200 21.80 -35.89 -12.74
N SER A 201 20.79 -35.25 -13.33
CA SER A 201 20.65 -35.14 -14.77
C SER A 201 21.72 -34.23 -15.36
N ASP A 202 21.98 -34.35 -16.66
CA ASP A 202 22.92 -33.47 -17.37
C ASP A 202 22.60 -31.99 -17.10
N GLY A 203 23.62 -31.22 -16.69
CA GLY A 203 23.47 -29.80 -16.32
C GLY A 203 23.13 -29.58 -14.85
N TYR A 204 23.09 -30.63 -14.02
CA TYR A 204 22.93 -30.54 -12.57
C TYR A 204 24.10 -31.22 -11.85
N THR A 205 24.30 -30.87 -10.59
CA THR A 205 25.30 -31.47 -9.72
C THR A 205 24.78 -31.60 -8.29
N LEU A 206 25.28 -32.56 -7.54
CA LEU A 206 24.92 -32.72 -6.13
C LEU A 206 25.31 -31.46 -5.34
N ASN A 207 24.39 -31.01 -4.50
CA ASN A 207 24.68 -29.93 -3.56
C ASN A 207 25.82 -30.33 -2.58
N SER A 208 26.28 -29.38 -1.77
CA SER A 208 27.36 -29.61 -0.80
C SER A 208 27.08 -30.69 0.25
N HIS A 209 25.82 -31.10 0.42
CA HIS A 209 25.38 -32.11 1.38
C HIS A 209 25.10 -33.47 0.73
N GLY A 210 25.20 -33.58 -0.60
CA GLY A 210 24.91 -34.80 -1.34
C GLY A 210 23.43 -35.23 -1.31
N THR A 211 22.49 -34.32 -1.05
CA THR A 211 21.07 -34.67 -0.86
C THR A 211 20.19 -34.39 -2.05
N ASN A 212 20.50 -33.34 -2.83
CA ASN A 212 19.72 -32.93 -3.98
C ASN A 212 20.58 -32.35 -5.09
N CYS A 213 19.98 -32.24 -6.27
CA CYS A 213 20.61 -31.78 -7.48
C CYS A 213 20.34 -30.29 -7.67
N ILE A 214 21.41 -29.51 -7.77
CA ILE A 214 21.37 -28.09 -8.08
C ILE A 214 21.89 -27.89 -9.51
N PRO A 215 21.31 -26.95 -10.27
CA PRO A 215 21.78 -26.68 -11.63
C PRO A 215 23.25 -26.21 -11.59
N VAL A 216 24.04 -26.70 -12.53
CA VAL A 216 25.43 -26.27 -12.74
C VAL A 216 25.38 -24.91 -13.41
N ASP A 217 25.75 -23.90 -12.65
CA ASP A 217 25.84 -22.54 -13.15
C ASP A 217 27.15 -22.30 -13.89
N VAL A 218 27.06 -21.90 -15.15
CA VAL A 218 28.23 -21.48 -15.93
C VAL A 218 28.31 -19.97 -15.83
N ASN A 219 29.31 -19.43 -15.13
CA ASN A 219 29.42 -17.98 -15.03
C ASN A 219 29.93 -17.35 -16.34
N GLU A 220 29.00 -16.91 -17.22
CA GLU A 220 29.36 -16.31 -18.50
C GLU A 220 30.03 -14.93 -18.35
N CYS A 221 29.85 -14.27 -17.20
CA CYS A 221 30.50 -13.00 -16.92
C CYS A 221 32.02 -13.12 -16.69
N LEU A 222 32.52 -14.32 -16.37
CA LEU A 222 33.97 -14.57 -16.32
C LEU A 222 34.61 -14.65 -17.71
N ASN A 223 33.81 -14.73 -18.77
CA ASN A 223 34.29 -14.81 -20.15
C ASN A 223 33.55 -13.82 -21.05
N THR A 224 34.24 -12.73 -21.44
CA THR A 224 33.67 -11.67 -22.28
C THR A 224 33.18 -12.17 -23.65
N SER A 225 33.71 -13.29 -24.16
CA SER A 225 33.25 -13.89 -25.42
C SER A 225 31.94 -14.67 -25.28
N LEU A 226 31.64 -15.15 -24.06
CA LEU A 226 30.37 -15.82 -23.74
C LEU A 226 29.28 -14.81 -23.42
N SER A 227 29.55 -13.88 -22.50
CA SER A 227 28.57 -12.86 -22.10
C SER A 227 28.26 -11.87 -23.23
N GLN A 228 29.29 -11.35 -23.91
CA GLN A 228 29.15 -10.34 -24.98
C GLN A 228 28.37 -9.09 -24.53
N CYS A 229 28.32 -8.81 -23.23
CA CYS A 229 27.72 -7.59 -22.69
C CYS A 229 28.58 -6.40 -23.05
N SER A 230 27.97 -5.36 -23.64
CA SER A 230 28.69 -4.13 -24.00
C SER A 230 29.21 -3.36 -22.78
N GLN A 231 28.53 -3.48 -21.64
CA GLN A 231 28.86 -2.79 -20.40
C GLN A 231 28.99 -3.78 -19.23
N PHE A 232 27.96 -3.93 -18.40
CA PHE A 232 28.02 -4.84 -17.25
C PHE A 232 27.36 -6.18 -17.56
N CYS A 233 27.93 -7.24 -16.99
CA CYS A 233 27.35 -8.59 -16.99
C CYS A 233 27.00 -8.95 -15.56
N VAL A 234 25.80 -9.48 -15.36
CA VAL A 234 25.34 -10.05 -14.10
C VAL A 234 25.05 -11.51 -14.34
N ASN A 235 25.71 -12.35 -13.55
CA ASN A 235 25.52 -13.77 -13.58
C ASN A 235 24.29 -14.16 -12.75
N GLU A 236 23.45 -15.03 -13.28
CA GLU A 236 22.26 -15.55 -12.62
C GLU A 236 22.27 -17.08 -12.68
N LEU A 237 21.50 -17.75 -11.83
CA LEU A 237 21.50 -19.21 -11.85
C LEU A 237 21.03 -19.73 -13.22
N ASN A 238 21.90 -20.46 -13.92
CA ASN A 238 21.66 -21.02 -15.26
C ASN A 238 21.46 -19.95 -16.35
N SER A 239 21.90 -18.71 -16.11
CA SER A 239 21.77 -17.63 -17.09
C SER A 239 22.68 -16.44 -16.77
N TYR A 240 22.58 -15.41 -17.59
CA TYR A 240 23.15 -14.12 -17.30
C TYR A 240 22.33 -13.05 -18.02
N HIS A 241 22.42 -11.83 -17.54
CA HIS A 241 21.90 -10.68 -18.25
C HIS A 241 22.89 -9.53 -18.23
N CYS A 242 22.77 -8.67 -19.23
CA CYS A 242 23.59 -7.48 -19.33
C CYS A 242 22.87 -6.30 -18.68
N LEU A 243 23.61 -5.48 -17.95
CA LEU A 243 23.13 -4.22 -17.40
C LEU A 243 23.88 -3.04 -18.03
N CYS A 244 23.16 -1.94 -18.14
CA CYS A 244 23.70 -0.69 -18.62
C CYS A 244 24.03 0.25 -17.45
N LYS A 245 25.06 1.07 -17.64
CA LYS A 245 25.37 2.22 -16.80
C LYS A 245 24.15 3.14 -16.74
N ARG A 246 24.07 3.93 -15.67
CA ARG A 246 23.08 5.01 -15.57
C ARG A 246 23.18 5.90 -16.82
N GLY A 247 22.02 6.32 -17.35
CA GLY A 247 21.92 7.10 -18.59
C GLY A 247 21.88 6.25 -19.87
N PHE A 248 21.95 4.92 -19.77
CA PHE A 248 21.88 4.01 -20.92
C PHE A 248 20.73 3.02 -20.78
N LYS A 249 20.14 2.64 -21.90
CA LYS A 249 19.12 1.59 -22.01
C LYS A 249 19.64 0.38 -22.74
N LEU A 250 19.22 -0.79 -22.26
CA LEU A 250 19.53 -2.06 -22.89
C LEU A 250 18.75 -2.19 -24.20
N SER A 251 19.46 -2.55 -25.26
CA SER A 251 18.90 -2.74 -26.59
C SER A 251 18.07 -4.02 -26.64
N SER A 252 17.27 -4.18 -27.70
CA SER A 252 16.41 -5.36 -27.89
C SER A 252 17.17 -6.68 -28.03
N ASP A 253 18.47 -6.64 -28.28
CA ASP A 253 19.35 -7.81 -28.29
C ASP A 253 19.74 -8.29 -26.89
N GLY A 254 19.39 -7.54 -25.84
CA GLY A 254 19.72 -7.85 -24.45
C GLY A 254 21.19 -7.69 -24.08
N LYS A 255 22.03 -7.10 -24.96
CA LYS A 255 23.49 -7.06 -24.80
C LYS A 255 24.11 -5.68 -24.97
N ASN A 256 23.59 -4.90 -25.92
CA ASN A 256 24.14 -3.58 -26.24
C ASN A 256 23.43 -2.47 -25.46
N CYS A 257 24.22 -1.55 -24.92
CA CYS A 257 23.70 -0.39 -24.21
C CYS A 257 23.76 0.82 -25.14
N SER A 258 22.61 1.48 -25.30
CA SER A 258 22.47 2.72 -26.07
C SER A 258 22.15 3.85 -25.12
N ASP A 259 22.75 5.02 -25.37
CA ASP A 259 22.46 6.23 -24.63
C ASP A 259 20.95 6.53 -24.63
N VAL A 260 20.42 6.92 -23.47
CA VAL A 260 19.04 7.37 -23.35
C VAL A 260 19.04 8.85 -23.66
N ASN A 261 18.29 9.25 -24.68
CA ASN A 261 18.15 10.67 -24.96
C ASN A 261 17.10 11.30 -24.02
N GLU A 262 17.53 11.80 -22.87
CA GLU A 262 16.61 12.36 -21.88
C GLU A 262 15.90 13.62 -22.39
N CYS A 263 16.51 14.34 -23.34
CA CYS A 263 15.88 15.48 -24.01
C CYS A 263 14.62 15.10 -24.79
N LEU A 264 14.54 13.86 -25.29
CA LEU A 264 13.37 13.35 -26.01
C LEU A 264 12.42 12.58 -25.09
N GLU A 265 12.94 11.89 -24.07
CA GLU A 265 12.14 10.97 -23.25
C GLU A 265 11.65 11.58 -21.92
N PHE A 266 12.37 12.53 -21.32
CA PHE A 266 12.09 13.01 -19.95
C PHE A 266 11.89 14.52 -19.80
N ILE A 267 12.24 15.35 -20.78
CA ILE A 267 11.95 16.78 -20.69
C ILE A 267 10.45 17.02 -20.85
N ARG A 268 9.83 17.44 -19.75
CA ARG A 268 8.44 17.84 -19.67
C ARG A 268 8.33 19.34 -19.33
N PRO A 269 7.19 20.00 -19.60
CA PRO A 269 7.01 21.43 -19.33
C PRO A 269 7.32 21.85 -17.88
N GLU A 270 7.09 20.97 -16.91
CA GLU A 270 7.35 21.16 -15.48
C GLU A 270 8.84 21.23 -15.10
N HIS A 271 9.77 20.86 -15.97
CA HIS A 271 11.21 20.94 -15.70
C HIS A 271 11.81 22.32 -15.99
N HIS A 272 11.02 23.27 -16.50
CA HIS A 272 11.42 24.65 -16.83
C HIS A 272 12.70 24.76 -17.68
N CYS A 273 12.90 23.76 -18.55
CA CYS A 273 14.04 23.65 -19.44
C CYS A 273 13.86 24.50 -20.70
N ALA A 274 14.72 25.50 -20.93
CA ALA A 274 14.66 26.31 -22.15
C ALA A 274 15.36 25.63 -23.33
N THR A 275 16.49 24.97 -23.09
CA THR A 275 17.22 24.23 -24.12
C THR A 275 17.85 22.99 -23.48
N CYS A 276 17.58 21.82 -24.05
CA CYS A 276 18.17 20.57 -23.59
C CYS A 276 19.28 20.12 -24.56
N VAL A 277 20.41 19.69 -24.02
CA VAL A 277 21.53 19.11 -24.75
C VAL A 277 21.81 17.72 -24.21
N ASN A 278 21.75 16.73 -25.09
CA ASN A 278 21.99 15.33 -24.73
C ASN A 278 23.48 14.99 -24.84
N PHE A 279 24.00 14.22 -23.89
CA PHE A 279 25.35 13.67 -23.88
C PHE A 279 25.30 12.16 -23.67
N ASP A 280 26.42 11.48 -23.94
CA ASP A 280 26.51 10.03 -23.70
C ASP A 280 26.47 9.73 -22.19
N GLY A 281 25.36 9.16 -21.72
CA GLY A 281 25.10 8.78 -20.34
C GLY A 281 24.52 9.89 -19.45
N ASP A 282 24.24 11.08 -19.98
CA ASP A 282 23.70 12.20 -19.22
C ASP A 282 23.12 13.31 -20.12
N PHE A 283 22.44 14.29 -19.55
CA PHE A 283 21.94 15.47 -20.27
C PHE A 283 22.18 16.76 -19.49
N LEU A 284 22.15 17.89 -20.20
CA LEU A 284 22.17 19.21 -19.60
C LEU A 284 20.92 19.98 -20.01
N CYS A 285 20.24 20.51 -19.01
CA CYS A 285 19.12 21.40 -19.19
C CYS A 285 19.55 22.86 -18.94
N LEU A 286 19.54 23.70 -19.98
CA LEU A 286 19.76 25.14 -19.84
C LEU A 286 18.46 25.82 -19.39
N CYS A 287 18.51 26.47 -18.23
CA CYS A 287 17.34 27.09 -17.62
C CYS A 287 16.85 28.33 -18.37
N ALA A 288 15.53 28.53 -18.37
CA ALA A 288 14.91 29.76 -18.84
C ALA A 288 15.27 30.95 -17.94
N ASP A 289 15.14 32.17 -18.49
CA ASP A 289 15.40 33.40 -17.74
C ASP A 289 14.59 33.45 -16.44
N GLY A 290 15.29 33.70 -15.32
CA GLY A 290 14.69 33.75 -13.97
C GLY A 290 14.76 32.44 -13.18
N TYR A 291 15.26 31.35 -13.78
CA TYR A 291 15.44 30.05 -13.13
C TYR A 291 16.92 29.72 -12.91
N THR A 292 17.23 28.92 -11.88
CA THR A 292 18.59 28.45 -11.57
C THR A 292 18.65 26.94 -11.54
N TYR A 293 19.85 26.37 -11.67
CA TYR A 293 20.03 24.92 -11.61
C TYR A 293 19.68 24.37 -10.23
N GLY A 294 18.86 23.31 -10.22
CA GLY A 294 18.59 22.51 -9.04
C GLY A 294 19.82 21.70 -8.60
N PRO A 295 19.74 21.03 -7.43
CA PRO A 295 20.85 20.25 -6.88
C PRO A 295 21.33 19.09 -7.76
N ASP A 296 20.46 18.61 -8.64
CA ASP A 296 20.74 17.53 -9.59
C ASP A 296 21.34 18.02 -10.92
N LEU A 297 21.47 19.34 -11.14
CA LEU A 297 21.89 19.98 -12.40
C LEU A 297 21.01 19.65 -13.62
N HIS A 298 19.91 18.93 -13.41
CA HIS A 298 18.99 18.45 -14.45
C HIS A 298 17.65 19.17 -14.40
N THR A 299 17.33 19.81 -13.26
CA THR A 299 16.12 20.58 -13.06
C THR A 299 16.40 22.08 -12.95
N CYS A 300 15.45 22.88 -13.42
CA CYS A 300 15.50 24.34 -13.29
C CYS A 300 14.46 24.79 -12.25
N VAL A 301 14.93 25.42 -11.19
CA VAL A 301 14.10 25.89 -10.08
C VAL A 301 13.97 27.41 -10.12
N GLY A 302 12.74 27.89 -9.93
CA GLY A 302 12.46 29.33 -9.92
C GLY A 302 13.05 29.99 -8.68
N ASN A 303 13.62 31.19 -8.85
CA ASN A 303 13.94 32.04 -7.71
C ASN A 303 12.63 32.61 -7.15
N PHE A 304 12.20 32.14 -5.98
CA PHE A 304 11.11 32.76 -5.21
C PHE A 304 11.59 34.08 -4.57
#